data_AF-A0A090VKJ6-F1
#
_entry.id   AF-A0A090VKJ6-F1
#
_cell.length_a   1.000
_cell.length_b   1.000
_cell.length_c   1.000
_cell.angle_alpha   90.00
_cell.angle_beta   90.00
_cell.angle_gamma   90.00
#
_symmetry.space_group_name_H-M   'P 1'
#
loop_
_entity.id
_entity.type
_entity.pdbx_description
1 polymer ?
#
loop_
_entity_poly.entity_id
_entity_poly.type
_entity_poly.pdbx_seq_one_letter_code
_entity_poly.pdbx_strand_id
1 'polypeptide(L)'
;MKARFKPTVLFIICLIAISSCSRKKNTFLSRNVHAVTAEYNALYNGYIALEQGRTSLNASYEDDYWEVLPIERMQIDEDVILPGQSKNENFTRAEEKAAKAIQKHSINIESKEYNPQMDEAIYFWGKHGISISVLYLR
;
A
#
# COMPACT_ATOMS: atom_id res chain seq x y z
N MET A 1 -38.59 -2.21 -42.62
CA MET A 1 -37.63 -2.94 -41.74
C MET A 1 -36.51 -2.01 -41.23
N LYS A 2 -36.81 -0.94 -40.47
CA LYS A 2 -35.76 0.01 -39.99
C LYS A 2 -35.70 0.17 -38.45
N ALA A 3 -36.66 -0.39 -37.73
CA ALA A 3 -36.78 -0.21 -36.27
C ALA A 3 -36.02 -1.26 -35.44
N ARG A 4 -35.64 -2.42 -36.00
CA ARG A 4 -34.93 -3.48 -35.26
C ARG A 4 -33.40 -3.32 -35.21
N PHE A 5 -32.82 -2.47 -36.07
CA PHE A 5 -31.38 -2.22 -36.14
C PHE A 5 -30.90 -1.24 -35.05
N LYS A 6 -31.71 -0.24 -34.67
CA LYS A 6 -31.37 0.74 -33.63
C LYS A 6 -31.18 0.13 -32.22
N PRO A 7 -32.07 -0.74 -31.70
CA PRO A 7 -31.88 -1.33 -30.38
C PRO A 7 -30.78 -2.40 -30.34
N THR A 8 -30.54 -3.11 -31.45
CA THR A 8 -29.46 -4.12 -31.55
C THR A 8 -28.08 -3.47 -31.56
N VAL A 9 -27.90 -2.34 -32.27
CA VAL A 9 -26.65 -1.56 -32.22
C VAL A 9 -26.41 -0.98 -30.82
N LEU A 10 -27.44 -0.46 -30.15
CA LEU A 10 -27.33 0.04 -28.78
C LEU A 10 -26.91 -1.06 -27.80
N PHE A 11 -27.47 -2.27 -27.94
CA PHE A 11 -27.13 -3.43 -27.12
C PHE A 11 -25.67 -3.88 -27.34
N ILE A 12 -25.19 -3.87 -28.59
CA ILE A 12 -23.79 -4.18 -28.92
C ILE A 12 -22.83 -3.15 -28.33
N ILE A 13 -23.17 -1.86 -28.38
CA ILE A 13 -22.36 -0.78 -27.77
C ILE A 13 -22.29 -0.97 -26.24
N CYS A 14 -23.39 -1.32 -25.60
CA CYS A 14 -23.41 -1.65 -24.17
C CYS A 14 -22.49 -2.83 -23.83
N LEU A 15 -22.52 -3.91 -24.62
CA LEU A 15 -21.64 -5.08 -24.41
C LEU A 15 -20.15 -4.74 -24.57
N ILE A 16 -19.80 -3.89 -25.52
CA ILE A 16 -18.41 -3.42 -25.71
C ILE A 16 -17.97 -2.51 -24.55
N ALA A 17 -18.86 -1.65 -24.04
CA ALA A 17 -18.54 -0.77 -22.92
C ALA A 17 -18.24 -1.54 -21.62
N ILE A 18 -18.96 -2.63 -21.35
CA ILE A 18 -18.76 -3.44 -20.13
C ILE A 18 -17.46 -4.25 -20.19
N SER A 19 -17.01 -4.67 -21.38
CA SER A 19 -15.80 -5.49 -21.57
C SER A 19 -14.47 -4.68 -21.55
N SER A 20 -14.52 -3.35 -21.56
CA SER A 20 -13.32 -2.50 -21.60
C SER A 20 -12.73 -2.12 -20.24
N CYS A 21 -13.45 -2.31 -19.12
CA CYS A 21 -12.98 -1.94 -17.79
C CYS A 21 -12.09 -3.04 -17.17
N SER A 22 -10.82 -3.12 -17.59
CA SER A 22 -9.83 -4.05 -17.03
C SER A 22 -8.77 -3.33 -16.22
N ARG A 23 -8.58 -3.75 -14.96
CA ARG A 23 -7.64 -3.15 -13.99
C ARG A 23 -6.19 -3.63 -14.14
N LYS A 24 -5.89 -4.52 -15.08
CA LYS A 24 -4.56 -5.10 -15.30
C LYS A 24 -3.97 -4.78 -16.68
N LYS A 25 -4.63 -3.93 -17.48
CA LYS A 25 -4.13 -3.57 -18.80
C LYS A 25 -2.93 -2.63 -18.69
N ASN A 26 -1.95 -2.86 -19.54
CA ASN A 26 -0.75 -2.06 -19.65
C ASN A 26 -0.96 -0.81 -20.52
N THR A 27 -1.69 0.19 -20.04
CA THR A 27 -1.92 1.44 -20.78
C THR A 27 -1.31 2.62 -20.03
N PHE A 28 -0.95 3.68 -20.76
CA PHE A 28 -0.42 4.89 -20.14
C PHE A 28 -1.37 5.44 -19.06
N LEU A 29 -2.67 5.44 -19.35
CA LEU A 29 -3.68 5.94 -18.41
C LEU A 29 -3.80 5.06 -17.15
N SER A 30 -3.80 3.73 -17.30
CA SER A 30 -3.92 2.84 -16.13
C SER A 30 -2.71 2.98 -15.21
N ARG A 31 -1.48 3.01 -15.75
CA ARG A 31 -0.25 3.20 -14.96
C ARG A 31 -0.30 4.48 -14.12
N ASN A 32 -0.66 5.61 -14.74
CA ASN A 32 -0.73 6.89 -14.03
C ASN A 32 -1.83 6.90 -12.96
N VAL A 33 -3.00 6.32 -13.24
CA VAL A 33 -4.07 6.21 -12.23
C VAL A 33 -3.62 5.34 -11.06
N HIS A 34 -2.97 4.21 -11.31
CA HIS A 34 -2.46 3.34 -10.24
C HIS A 34 -1.34 4.00 -9.43
N ALA A 35 -0.46 4.79 -10.06
CA ALA A 35 0.58 5.55 -9.37
C ALA A 35 0.00 6.62 -8.44
N VAL A 36 -0.85 7.52 -8.97
CA VAL A 36 -1.46 8.60 -8.19
C VAL A 36 -2.35 8.04 -7.07
N THR A 37 -3.10 6.98 -7.33
CA THR A 37 -3.92 6.36 -6.27
C THR A 37 -3.09 5.64 -5.22
N ALA A 38 -1.91 5.10 -5.56
CA ALA A 38 -1.00 4.52 -4.57
C ALA A 38 -0.44 5.61 -3.64
N GLU A 39 0.07 6.70 -4.23
CA GLU A 39 0.67 7.85 -3.54
C GLU A 39 -0.33 8.53 -2.58
N TYR A 40 -1.44 9.03 -3.12
CA TYR A 40 -2.35 9.90 -2.35
C TYR A 40 -3.38 9.14 -1.50
N ASN A 41 -3.46 7.81 -1.60
CA ASN A 41 -4.38 7.02 -0.76
C ASN A 41 -3.64 6.06 0.16
N ALA A 42 -2.92 5.09 -0.40
CA ALA A 42 -2.31 4.06 0.41
C ALA A 42 -1.08 4.59 1.15
N LEU A 43 -0.14 5.22 0.44
CA LEU A 43 1.10 5.75 1.00
C LEU A 43 0.83 6.93 1.92
N TYR A 44 0.10 7.95 1.46
CA TYR A 44 -0.21 9.13 2.27
C TYR A 44 -0.86 8.78 3.62
N ASN A 45 -1.88 7.92 3.63
CA ASN A 45 -2.52 7.50 4.89
C ASN A 45 -1.60 6.62 5.74
N GLY A 46 -0.71 5.85 5.12
CA GLY A 46 0.33 5.10 5.81
C GLY A 46 1.29 6.03 6.56
N TYR A 47 1.79 7.07 5.89
CA TYR A 47 2.68 8.08 6.49
C TYR A 47 2.02 8.83 7.64
N ILE A 48 0.75 9.23 7.50
CA ILE A 48 0.02 9.89 8.60
C ILE A 48 -0.10 8.98 9.81
N ALA A 49 -0.52 7.72 9.61
CA ALA A 49 -0.63 6.77 10.71
C ALA A 49 0.72 6.57 11.39
N LEU A 50 1.79 6.53 10.61
CA LEU A 50 3.14 6.38 11.12
C LEU A 50 3.60 7.57 11.97
N GLU A 51 3.34 8.78 11.51
CA GLU A 51 3.64 9.99 12.26
C GLU A 51 2.87 10.01 13.59
N GLN A 52 1.59 9.65 13.57
CA GLN A 52 0.76 9.52 14.77
C GLN A 52 1.27 8.43 15.73
N GLY A 53 1.73 7.30 15.20
CA GLY A 53 2.40 6.25 15.96
C GLY A 53 3.67 6.75 16.63
N ARG A 54 4.48 7.53 15.91
CA ARG A 54 5.71 8.14 16.45
C ARG A 54 5.42 9.18 17.53
N THR A 55 4.47 10.08 17.30
CA THR A 55 4.11 11.11 18.28
C THR A 55 3.52 10.50 19.55
N SER A 56 2.69 9.47 19.41
CA SER A 56 2.12 8.75 20.56
C SER A 56 3.20 8.01 21.35
N LEU A 57 4.11 7.28 20.68
CA LEU A 57 5.26 6.67 21.35
C LEU A 57 6.10 7.68 22.13
N ASN A 58 6.43 8.80 21.50
CA ASN A 58 7.26 9.84 22.12
C ASN A 58 6.55 10.53 23.29
N ALA A 59 5.23 10.66 23.26
CA ALA A 59 4.45 11.21 24.35
C ALA A 59 4.27 10.23 25.53
N SER A 60 4.28 8.93 25.26
CA SER A 60 4.16 7.89 26.29
C SER A 60 5.50 7.44 26.89
N TYR A 61 6.63 7.85 26.28
CA TYR A 61 7.95 7.41 26.71
C TYR A 61 8.52 8.35 27.77
N GLU A 62 8.79 7.79 28.94
CA GLU A 62 9.48 8.47 30.05
C GLU A 62 10.94 7.99 30.07
N ASP A 63 11.90 8.91 30.03
CA ASP A 63 13.33 8.59 30.05
C ASP A 63 13.75 8.24 31.50
N ASP A 64 14.29 7.04 31.72
CA ASP A 64 15.00 6.69 32.96
C ASP A 64 16.48 7.04 32.84
N TYR A 65 16.90 8.11 33.52
CA TYR A 65 18.28 8.59 33.50
C TYR A 65 19.22 7.81 34.43
N TRP A 66 18.72 6.83 35.19
CA TRP A 66 19.55 5.93 36.00
C TRP A 66 20.07 4.74 35.20
N GLU A 67 19.48 4.46 34.05
CA GLU A 67 19.90 3.41 33.13
C GLU A 67 20.56 3.99 31.87
N VAL A 68 21.27 3.14 31.11
CA VAL A 68 21.80 3.54 29.81
C VAL A 68 20.62 3.66 28.84
N LEU A 69 20.37 4.88 28.37
CA LEU A 69 19.28 5.16 27.43
C LEU A 69 19.43 4.33 26.14
N PRO A 70 18.36 3.68 25.67
CA PRO A 70 18.41 2.93 24.43
C PRO A 70 18.58 3.87 23.23
N ILE A 71 19.35 3.42 22.23
CA ILE A 71 19.55 4.16 20.96
C ILE A 71 18.25 4.27 20.16
N GLU A 72 17.33 3.30 20.30
CA GLU A 72 16.01 3.31 19.68
C GLU A 72 14.90 3.38 20.74
N ARG A 73 13.99 4.36 20.59
CA ARG A 73 12.82 4.51 21.48
C ARG A 73 11.71 3.49 21.21
N MET A 74 11.79 2.78 20.09
CA MET A 74 10.92 1.63 19.79
C MET A 74 11.65 0.38 20.24
N GLN A 75 11.30 -0.14 21.42
CA GLN A 75 11.82 -1.43 21.86
C GLN A 75 11.12 -2.53 21.07
N ILE A 76 11.81 -3.04 20.05
CA ILE A 76 11.48 -4.31 19.39
C ILE A 76 11.96 -5.38 20.36
N ASP A 77 11.07 -5.92 21.19
CA ASP A 77 11.40 -7.12 21.96
C ASP A 77 11.79 -8.21 20.95
N GLU A 78 12.92 -8.89 21.18
CA GLU A 78 13.42 -10.01 20.35
C GLU A 78 12.46 -11.22 20.33
N ASP A 79 11.39 -11.18 21.13
CA ASP A 79 10.25 -12.08 20.98
C ASP A 79 9.59 -11.83 19.63
N VAL A 80 9.94 -12.69 18.67
CA VAL A 80 9.36 -12.86 17.33
C VAL A 80 7.95 -12.27 17.22
N ILE A 81 7.89 -10.96 16.95
CA ILE A 81 6.64 -10.28 16.72
C ILE A 81 6.14 -10.80 15.37
N LEU A 82 5.08 -11.62 15.41
CA LEU A 82 4.42 -12.07 14.19
C LEU A 82 3.98 -10.82 13.38
N PRO A 83 4.13 -10.83 12.04
CA PRO A 83 3.74 -9.69 11.22
C PRO A 83 2.28 -9.32 11.49
N GLY A 84 2.05 -8.07 11.93
CA GLY A 84 0.73 -7.55 12.33
C GLY A 84 0.52 -7.29 13.82
N GLN A 85 1.46 -7.65 14.72
CA GLN A 85 1.36 -7.38 16.16
C GLN A 85 2.29 -6.26 16.63
N SER A 86 2.04 -5.01 16.25
CA SER A 86 2.72 -3.89 16.91
C SER A 86 2.03 -3.54 18.24
N LYS A 87 2.79 -3.06 19.24
CA LYS A 87 2.21 -2.54 20.52
C LYS A 87 1.30 -1.31 20.31
N ASN A 88 1.28 -0.71 19.12
CA ASN A 88 0.53 0.52 18.81
C ASN A 88 -0.24 0.39 17.50
N GLU A 89 -1.57 0.45 17.57
CA GLU A 89 -2.51 0.31 16.44
C GLU A 89 -2.12 1.14 15.19
N ASN A 90 -1.51 2.30 15.39
CA ASN A 90 -1.10 3.18 14.29
C ASN A 90 0.05 2.60 13.45
N PHE A 91 0.97 1.83 14.04
CA PHE A 91 1.99 1.13 13.27
C PHE A 91 1.37 -0.01 12.49
N THR A 92 0.54 -0.87 13.10
CA THR A 92 -0.19 -1.92 12.38
C THR A 92 -0.97 -1.34 11.19
N ARG A 93 -1.64 -0.20 11.37
CA ARG A 93 -2.34 0.50 10.29
C ARG A 93 -1.39 0.98 9.18
N ALA A 94 -0.22 1.51 9.54
CA ALA A 94 0.80 1.90 8.56
C ALA A 94 1.31 0.70 7.75
N GLU A 95 1.55 -0.44 8.41
CA GLU A 95 1.97 -1.70 7.79
C GLU A 95 0.93 -2.23 6.80
N GLU A 96 -0.35 -2.30 7.21
CA GLU A 96 -1.45 -2.74 6.37
C GLU A 96 -1.61 -1.85 5.13
N LYS A 97 -1.42 -0.53 5.28
CA LYS A 97 -1.51 0.43 4.17
C LYS A 97 -0.34 0.26 3.19
N ALA A 98 0.88 0.06 3.69
CA ALA A 98 2.04 -0.27 2.87
C ALA A 98 1.83 -1.58 2.09
N ALA A 99 1.40 -2.63 2.79
CA ALA A 99 1.11 -3.92 2.18
C ALA A 99 0.00 -3.80 1.12
N LYS A 100 -1.05 -3.02 1.40
CA LYS A 100 -2.13 -2.75 0.44
C LYS A 100 -1.64 -1.96 -0.78
N ALA A 101 -0.72 -1.02 -0.62
CA ALA A 101 -0.11 -0.29 -1.73
C ALA A 101 0.60 -1.27 -2.68
N ILE A 102 1.48 -2.11 -2.12
CA ILE A 102 2.25 -3.11 -2.85
C ILE A 102 1.32 -4.12 -3.55
N GLN A 103 0.34 -4.67 -2.83
CA GLN A 103 -0.54 -5.71 -3.37
C GLN A 103 -1.53 -5.19 -4.42
N LYS A 104 -2.08 -3.98 -4.26
CA LYS A 104 -3.16 -3.48 -5.13
C LYS A 104 -2.70 -2.57 -6.25
N HIS A 105 -1.55 -1.92 -6.11
CA HIS A 105 -1.07 -0.92 -7.05
C HIS A 105 0.20 -1.33 -7.78
N SER A 106 0.77 -2.51 -7.51
CA SER A 106 1.85 -3.05 -8.34
C SER A 106 1.35 -3.41 -9.74
N ILE A 107 2.14 -3.03 -10.73
CA ILE A 107 1.96 -3.38 -12.14
C ILE A 107 3.27 -4.04 -12.58
N ASN A 108 3.40 -5.33 -12.23
CA ASN A 108 4.51 -6.17 -12.69
C ASN A 108 4.14 -6.83 -14.02
N ILE A 109 4.91 -6.54 -15.06
CA ILE A 109 4.78 -7.16 -16.39
C ILE A 109 6.18 -7.54 -16.84
N GLU A 110 6.38 -8.81 -17.20
CA GLU A 110 7.68 -9.35 -17.63
C GLU A 110 8.81 -9.06 -16.61
N SER A 111 8.50 -9.24 -15.32
CA SER A 111 9.43 -8.99 -14.21
C SER A 111 9.87 -7.53 -14.06
N LYS A 112 9.23 -6.59 -14.77
CA LYS A 112 9.45 -5.15 -14.63
C LYS A 112 8.27 -4.49 -13.95
N GLU A 113 8.53 -3.73 -12.88
CA GLU A 113 7.55 -2.88 -12.24
C GLU A 113 7.38 -1.58 -13.03
N TYR A 114 6.13 -1.23 -13.32
CA TYR A 114 5.80 -0.01 -14.07
C TYR A 114 5.23 1.11 -13.19
N ASN A 115 4.89 0.83 -11.94
CA ASN A 115 4.48 1.86 -10.99
C ASN A 115 5.70 2.42 -10.23
N PRO A 116 6.05 3.71 -10.42
CA PRO A 116 7.20 4.34 -9.78
C PRO A 116 6.99 4.68 -8.29
N GLN A 117 5.88 4.27 -7.69
CA GLN A 117 5.60 4.48 -6.26
C GLN A 117 5.78 3.20 -5.44
N MET A 118 6.10 2.08 -6.09
CA MET A 118 6.27 0.79 -5.43
C MET A 118 7.60 0.65 -4.70
N ASP A 119 8.65 1.29 -5.22
CA ASP A 119 9.92 1.45 -4.53
C ASP A 119 9.75 2.25 -3.23
N GLU A 120 9.01 3.36 -3.26
CA GLU A 120 8.67 4.13 -2.06
C GLU A 120 7.86 3.29 -1.08
N ALA A 121 6.88 2.53 -1.55
CA ALA A 121 6.10 1.63 -0.71
C ALA A 121 6.96 0.55 -0.05
N ILE A 122 7.91 -0.03 -0.79
CA ILE A 122 8.83 -1.05 -0.30
C ILE A 122 9.83 -0.44 0.70
N TYR A 123 10.38 0.74 0.40
CA TYR A 123 11.27 1.47 1.31
C TYR A 123 10.55 1.85 2.60
N PHE A 124 9.34 2.40 2.49
CA PHE A 124 8.46 2.72 3.60
C PHE A 124 8.19 1.48 4.45
N TRP A 125 7.89 0.35 3.82
CA TRP A 125 7.67 -0.92 4.52
C TRP A 125 8.95 -1.43 5.23
N GLY A 126 10.10 -1.40 4.56
CA GLY A 126 11.38 -1.89 5.10
C GLY A 126 11.93 -1.05 6.26
N LYS A 127 11.71 0.27 6.24
CA LYS A 127 12.16 1.19 7.32
C LYS A 127 11.58 0.83 8.69
N HIS A 128 10.46 0.11 8.74
CA HIS A 128 9.74 -0.22 9.97
C HIS A 128 9.93 -1.67 10.43
N GLY A 129 10.89 -2.41 9.86
CA GLY A 129 11.28 -3.73 10.36
C GLY A 129 10.27 -4.85 10.10
N ILE A 130 9.41 -4.70 9.09
CA ILE A 130 8.34 -5.64 8.81
C ILE A 130 8.92 -6.89 8.12
N SER A 131 8.55 -8.08 8.61
CA SER A 131 9.07 -9.37 8.16
C SER A 131 9.00 -9.54 6.63
N ILE A 132 10.16 -9.75 5.99
CA ILE A 132 10.43 -9.96 4.54
C ILE A 132 9.44 -10.94 3.85
N SER A 133 8.78 -11.78 4.64
CA SER A 133 7.74 -12.73 4.25
C SER A 133 6.67 -12.18 3.29
N VAL A 134 6.27 -10.91 3.40
CA VAL A 134 5.22 -10.33 2.53
C VAL A 134 5.73 -9.99 1.11
N LEU A 135 7.04 -9.79 0.95
CA LEU A 135 7.66 -9.49 -0.34
C LEU A 135 7.73 -10.72 -1.27
N TYR A 136 7.68 -11.93 -0.69
CA TYR A 136 7.76 -13.20 -1.42
C TYR A 136 6.47 -13.61 -2.15
N LEU A 137 5.38 -12.84 -2.03
CA LEU A 137 4.11 -13.09 -2.74
C LEU A 137 4.06 -12.45 -4.14
N ARG A 138 5.22 -12.13 -4.73
CA ARG A 138 5.33 -11.49 -6.04
C ARG A 138 5.87 -12.42 -7.11
#